data_AF-U1R2I9-F1
#
_entry.id   AF-U1R2I9-F1
#
_cell.length_a   1.000
_cell.length_b   1.000
_cell.length_c   1.000
_cell.angle_alpha   90.00
_cell.angle_beta   90.00
_cell.angle_gamma   90.00
#
_symmetry.space_group_name_H-M   'P 1'
#
loop_
_entity.id
_entity.type
_entity.pdbx_description
1 polymer ?
#
loop_
_entity_poly.entity_id
_entity_poly.type
_entity_poly.pdbx_seq_one_letter_code
_entity_poly.pdbx_strand_id
1 'polypeptide(L)'
;MAHSTPTDSREQTLAEMLAELATGGSPLAVYDREGTFRSTEPTTTTEEYDRQCTRLAEDPGFTSNEGECYRNAQRAARGCVELQYVEGVALPAGLPVPVRHAWVEVDETVLELDWGESVVPDAEAAYLGVEYDTAAVEAVRDTGDTTASPVAATRTPRGQSGSSHDRHR
;
A
#
# COMPACT_ATOMS: atom_id res chain seq x y z
N MET A 1 16.52 -28.34 -1.71
CA MET A 1 16.23 -27.45 -2.85
C MET A 1 15.08 -26.58 -2.39
N ALA A 2 15.32 -25.30 -2.14
CA ALA A 2 14.25 -24.38 -1.73
C ALA A 2 13.43 -24.06 -2.99
N HIS A 3 12.15 -24.39 -2.96
CA HIS A 3 11.21 -23.93 -3.98
C HIS A 3 10.92 -22.47 -3.64
N SER A 4 11.42 -21.53 -4.44
CA SER A 4 10.94 -20.15 -4.41
C SER A 4 9.43 -20.17 -4.58
N THR A 5 8.71 -19.47 -3.71
CA THR A 5 7.26 -19.37 -3.84
C THR A 5 6.90 -18.58 -5.09
N PRO A 6 5.69 -18.75 -5.66
CA PRO A 6 5.25 -17.97 -6.83
C PRO A 6 5.40 -16.46 -6.62
N THR A 7 5.18 -15.99 -5.39
CA THR A 7 5.35 -14.60 -4.94
C THR A 7 6.80 -14.15 -5.06
N ASP A 8 7.76 -14.95 -4.57
CA ASP A 8 9.20 -14.63 -4.67
C ASP A 8 9.66 -14.41 -6.13
N SER A 9 9.12 -15.20 -7.07
CA SER A 9 9.46 -15.07 -8.50
C SER A 9 8.91 -13.78 -9.12
N ARG A 10 7.78 -13.28 -8.63
CA ARG A 10 7.11 -12.10 -9.16
C ARG A 10 7.61 -10.82 -8.51
N GLU A 11 7.95 -10.86 -7.23
CA GLU A 11 8.70 -9.79 -6.58
C GLU A 11 10.03 -9.54 -7.29
N GLN A 12 10.76 -10.62 -7.61
CA GLN A 12 12.00 -10.51 -8.39
C GLN A 12 11.74 -9.88 -9.77
N THR A 13 10.70 -10.33 -10.48
CA THR A 13 10.33 -9.77 -11.78
C THR A 13 10.02 -8.27 -11.67
N LEU A 14 9.23 -7.88 -10.66
CA LEU A 14 8.89 -6.48 -10.42
C LEU A 14 10.14 -5.64 -10.12
N ALA A 15 11.05 -6.14 -9.28
CA ALA A 15 12.30 -5.45 -8.95
C ALA A 15 13.18 -5.25 -10.20
N GLU A 16 13.33 -6.28 -11.04
CA GLU A 16 14.10 -6.18 -12.28
C GLU A 16 13.51 -5.13 -13.23
N MET A 17 12.18 -5.12 -13.41
CA MET A 17 11.50 -4.13 -14.24
C MET A 17 11.65 -2.70 -13.71
N LEU A 18 11.59 -2.51 -12.40
CA LEU A 18 11.77 -1.18 -11.79
C LEU A 18 13.20 -0.67 -11.92
N ALA A 19 14.20 -1.54 -11.79
CA ALA A 19 15.60 -1.19 -11.99
C ALA A 19 15.85 -0.71 -13.43
N GLU A 20 15.25 -1.37 -14.43
CA GLU A 20 15.31 -0.91 -15.82
C GLU A 20 14.65 0.46 -15.99
N LEU A 21 13.46 0.65 -15.42
CA LEU A 21 12.73 1.93 -15.50
C LEU A 21 13.47 3.09 -14.79
N ALA A 22 14.22 2.80 -13.73
CA ALA A 22 15.05 3.78 -13.03
C ALA A 22 16.16 4.35 -13.92
N THR A 23 16.79 3.50 -14.74
CA THR A 23 17.80 3.97 -15.71
C THR A 23 17.21 4.91 -16.77
N GLY A 24 15.91 4.78 -17.07
CA GLY A 24 15.18 5.63 -18.01
C GLY A 24 14.58 6.91 -17.41
N GLY A 25 14.73 7.16 -16.11
CA GLY A 25 14.17 8.34 -15.44
C GLY A 25 12.65 8.27 -15.21
N SER A 26 12.07 7.06 -15.19
CA SER A 26 10.64 6.88 -14.93
C SER A 26 10.27 7.35 -13.52
N PRO A 27 9.15 8.07 -13.34
CA PRO A 27 8.68 8.44 -12.01
C PRO A 27 8.21 7.23 -11.16
N LEU A 28 8.22 6.01 -11.69
CA LEU A 28 8.02 4.76 -10.92
C LEU A 28 9.26 4.37 -10.10
N ALA A 29 10.44 4.86 -10.49
CA ALA A 29 11.71 4.57 -9.81
C ALA A 29 11.82 5.16 -8.40
N VAL A 30 10.84 5.96 -7.97
CA VAL A 30 10.73 6.38 -6.56
C VAL A 30 10.44 5.18 -5.66
N TYR A 31 9.60 4.24 -6.11
CA TYR A 31 9.18 3.10 -5.31
C TYR A 31 10.27 2.06 -5.15
N ASP A 32 11.17 1.92 -6.14
CA ASP A 32 12.38 1.09 -6.02
C ASP A 32 13.29 1.54 -4.86
N ARG A 33 13.35 2.85 -4.61
CA ARG A 33 14.23 3.43 -3.58
C ARG A 33 13.59 3.54 -2.21
N GLU A 34 12.28 3.75 -2.18
CA GLU A 34 11.55 4.13 -0.95
C GLU A 34 10.54 3.08 -0.51
N GLY A 35 10.12 2.18 -1.40
CA GLY A 35 9.09 1.19 -1.15
C GLY A 35 9.62 -0.09 -0.50
N THR A 36 8.69 -0.84 0.10
CA THR A 36 8.93 -2.18 0.63
C THR A 36 7.92 -3.15 0.02
N PHE A 37 8.34 -4.39 -0.20
CA PHE A 37 7.45 -5.45 -0.68
C PHE A 37 6.39 -5.76 0.37
N ARG A 38 5.16 -5.99 -0.09
CA ARG A 38 3.98 -6.18 0.77
C ARG A 38 3.45 -7.59 0.67
N SER A 39 3.07 -8.15 1.82
CA SER A 39 2.54 -9.50 1.90
C SER A 39 1.08 -9.53 1.44
N THR A 40 0.72 -10.49 0.59
CA THR A 40 -0.66 -10.83 0.27
C THR A 40 -1.21 -11.95 1.18
N GLU A 41 -0.36 -12.52 2.04
CA GLU A 41 -0.75 -13.53 3.02
C GLU A 41 -1.27 -12.85 4.32
N PRO A 42 -2.47 -13.18 4.80
CA PRO A 42 -3.02 -12.65 6.05
C PRO A 42 -2.18 -13.06 7.26
N THR A 43 -1.66 -12.07 8.01
CA THR A 43 -0.91 -12.31 9.26
C THR A 43 -1.83 -12.38 10.48
N THR A 44 -3.00 -11.73 10.45
CA THR A 44 -3.99 -11.75 11.54
C THR A 44 -5.01 -12.87 11.44
N THR A 45 -5.71 -13.10 12.56
CA THR A 45 -6.90 -13.96 12.58
C THR A 45 -7.86 -13.48 11.51
N THR A 46 -8.16 -14.38 10.58
CA THR A 46 -9.01 -14.19 9.38
C THR A 46 -10.27 -13.37 9.62
N GLU A 47 -10.80 -13.35 10.86
CA GLU A 47 -12.01 -12.62 11.26
C GLU A 47 -11.91 -11.07 11.19
N GLU A 48 -10.78 -10.45 11.56
CA GLU A 48 -10.63 -8.99 11.47
C GLU A 48 -10.54 -8.57 9.99
N TYR A 49 -9.67 -9.27 9.26
CA TYR A 49 -9.51 -9.14 7.83
C TYR A 49 -10.85 -9.31 7.08
N ASP A 50 -11.57 -10.41 7.33
CA ASP A 50 -12.87 -10.71 6.73
C ASP A 50 -13.92 -9.64 7.07
N ARG A 51 -13.89 -9.10 8.28
CA ARG A 51 -14.80 -8.02 8.70
C ARG A 51 -14.54 -6.74 7.90
N GLN A 52 -13.28 -6.36 7.72
CA GLN A 52 -12.94 -5.18 6.92
C GLN A 52 -13.27 -5.38 5.44
N CYS A 53 -12.98 -6.56 4.87
CA CYS A 53 -13.36 -6.92 3.51
C CYS A 53 -14.88 -6.83 3.30
N THR A 54 -15.66 -7.41 4.22
CA THR A 54 -17.14 -7.36 4.18
C THR A 54 -17.65 -5.92 4.24
N ARG A 55 -17.14 -5.13 5.20
CA ARG A 55 -17.55 -3.74 5.37
C ARG A 55 -17.27 -2.89 4.13
N LEU A 56 -16.13 -3.10 3.47
CA LEU A 56 -15.76 -2.36 2.26
C LEU A 56 -16.57 -2.81 1.04
N ALA A 57 -16.84 -4.12 0.91
CA ALA A 57 -17.70 -4.65 -0.14
C ALA A 57 -19.16 -4.15 -0.04
N GLU A 58 -19.63 -3.83 1.17
CA GLU A 58 -20.96 -3.26 1.42
C GLU A 58 -21.01 -1.72 1.28
N ASP A 59 -19.89 -1.02 1.07
CA ASP A 59 -19.89 0.43 0.91
C ASP A 59 -20.53 0.83 -0.44
N PRO A 60 -21.67 1.55 -0.46
CA PRO A 60 -22.35 1.93 -1.70
C PRO A 60 -21.54 2.90 -2.57
N GLY A 61 -20.45 3.49 -2.04
CA GLY A 61 -19.52 4.32 -2.78
C GLY A 61 -18.33 3.56 -3.37
N PHE A 62 -18.24 2.24 -3.17
CA PHE A 62 -17.20 1.39 -3.74
C PHE A 62 -17.52 1.05 -5.20
N THR A 63 -16.52 1.20 -6.08
CA THR A 63 -16.61 0.77 -7.48
C THR A 63 -15.29 0.14 -7.91
N SER A 64 -15.28 -1.10 -8.36
CA SER A 64 -14.10 -1.81 -8.88
C SER A 64 -13.77 -1.43 -10.33
N ASN A 65 -13.73 -0.13 -10.63
CA ASN A 65 -13.43 0.36 -11.98
C ASN A 65 -11.96 0.72 -12.11
N GLU A 66 -11.35 0.37 -13.25
CA GLU A 66 -9.98 0.76 -13.58
C GLU A 66 -9.74 2.26 -13.34
N GLY A 67 -8.70 2.55 -12.55
CA GLY A 67 -8.29 3.92 -12.23
C GLY A 67 -8.91 4.51 -10.96
N GLU A 68 -9.76 3.76 -10.26
CA GLU A 68 -10.35 4.20 -8.99
C GLU A 68 -9.58 3.69 -7.76
N CYS A 69 -8.51 2.90 -7.92
CA CYS A 69 -7.70 2.36 -6.81
C CYS A 69 -7.29 3.41 -5.79
N TYR A 70 -6.78 4.57 -6.23
CA TYR A 70 -6.40 5.68 -5.33
C TYR A 70 -7.59 6.24 -4.56
N ARG A 71 -8.73 6.44 -5.23
CA ARG A 71 -9.93 6.97 -4.58
C ARG A 71 -10.49 5.98 -3.57
N ASN A 72 -10.59 4.71 -3.96
CA ASN A 72 -11.14 3.64 -3.13
C ASN A 72 -10.27 3.39 -1.91
N ALA A 73 -8.95 3.27 -2.08
CA ALA A 73 -8.03 3.05 -0.96
C ALA A 73 -7.99 4.24 0.01
N GLN A 74 -8.04 5.49 -0.48
CA GLN A 74 -8.17 6.65 0.40
C GLN A 74 -9.49 6.68 1.15
N ARG A 75 -10.60 6.36 0.48
CA ARG A 75 -11.92 6.30 1.10
C ARG A 75 -11.96 5.23 2.20
N ALA A 76 -11.43 4.04 1.92
CA ALA A 76 -11.33 2.94 2.88
C ALA A 76 -10.52 3.36 4.11
N ALA A 77 -9.32 3.91 3.90
CA ALA A 77 -8.43 4.34 4.97
C ALA A 77 -9.01 5.48 5.84
N ARG A 78 -9.87 6.34 5.28
CA ARG A 78 -10.61 7.36 6.04
C ARG A 78 -11.79 6.79 6.82
N GLY A 79 -12.47 5.79 6.24
CA GLY A 79 -13.63 5.15 6.83
C GLY A 79 -13.29 4.19 7.99
N CYS A 80 -12.03 3.75 8.06
CA CYS A 80 -11.55 2.81 9.05
C CYS A 80 -10.12 3.14 9.49
N VAL A 81 -9.96 3.54 10.76
CA VAL A 81 -8.65 3.93 11.35
C VAL A 81 -7.66 2.78 11.48
N GLU A 82 -8.13 1.55 11.31
CA GLU A 82 -7.33 0.32 11.36
C GLU A 82 -6.66 0.03 10.01
N LEU A 83 -7.06 0.73 8.95
CA LEU A 83 -6.54 0.55 7.61
C LEU A 83 -5.42 1.56 7.32
N GLN A 84 -4.30 1.03 6.84
CA GLN A 84 -3.15 1.82 6.43
C GLN A 84 -3.20 2.08 4.92
N TYR A 85 -3.16 3.35 4.50
CA TYR A 85 -3.11 3.70 3.07
C TYR A 85 -1.69 3.52 2.50
N VAL A 86 -1.60 2.92 1.31
CA VAL A 86 -0.33 2.65 0.63
C VAL A 86 -0.44 3.01 -0.85
N GLU A 87 0.57 3.69 -1.39
CA GLU A 87 0.74 3.88 -2.83
C GLU A 87 2.02 3.20 -3.30
N GLY A 88 2.01 2.69 -4.52
CA GLY A 88 3.16 1.97 -5.04
C GLY A 88 2.98 1.49 -6.46
N VAL A 89 3.62 0.35 -6.72
CA VAL A 89 3.49 -0.42 -7.95
C VAL A 89 3.03 -1.82 -7.63
N ALA A 90 2.10 -2.30 -8.44
CA ALA A 90 1.66 -3.68 -8.41
C ALA A 90 2.05 -4.36 -9.74
N LEU A 91 2.37 -5.64 -9.67
CA LEU A 91 2.46 -6.53 -10.83
C LEU A 91 1.40 -7.62 -10.66
N PRO A 92 0.16 -7.41 -11.18
CA PRO A 92 -0.95 -8.37 -11.05
C PRO A 92 -0.73 -9.66 -11.82
N ALA A 93 -1.24 -10.80 -11.32
CA ALA A 93 -0.94 -12.15 -11.83
C ALA A 93 -1.02 -12.28 -13.37
N GLY A 94 -2.04 -11.64 -13.97
CA GLY A 94 -2.33 -11.68 -15.40
C GLY A 94 -1.74 -10.56 -16.27
N LEU A 95 -1.01 -9.59 -15.70
CA LEU A 95 -0.45 -8.47 -16.46
C LEU A 95 1.06 -8.60 -16.66
N PRO A 96 1.57 -8.32 -17.87
CA PRO A 96 3.01 -8.38 -18.17
C PRO A 96 3.77 -7.10 -17.81
N VAL A 97 3.09 -6.09 -17.25
CA VAL A 97 3.68 -4.77 -16.95
C VAL A 97 3.27 -4.30 -15.55
N PRO A 98 4.18 -3.65 -14.80
CA PRO A 98 3.84 -3.05 -13.52
C PRO A 98 2.96 -1.84 -13.74
N VAL A 99 2.03 -1.65 -12.81
CA VAL A 99 1.07 -0.54 -12.84
C VAL A 99 1.18 0.27 -11.56
N ARG A 100 0.99 1.58 -11.68
CA ARG A 100 0.80 2.45 -10.52
C ARG A 100 -0.46 2.02 -9.80
N HIS A 101 -0.36 1.81 -8.50
CA HIS A 101 -1.47 1.29 -7.74
C HIS A 101 -1.55 1.88 -6.34
N ALA A 102 -2.73 1.79 -5.74
CA ALA A 102 -2.95 2.12 -4.34
C ALA A 102 -3.87 1.08 -3.71
N TRP A 103 -3.56 0.69 -2.48
CA TRP A 103 -4.28 -0.31 -1.71
C TRP A 103 -4.35 0.13 -0.25
N VAL A 104 -5.01 -0.67 0.58
CA VAL A 104 -4.94 -0.53 2.03
C VAL A 104 -4.35 -1.78 2.64
N GLU A 105 -3.78 -1.66 3.84
CA GLU A 105 -3.25 -2.79 4.59
C GLU A 105 -3.98 -2.94 5.92
N VAL A 106 -4.24 -4.20 6.28
CA VAL A 106 -4.68 -4.65 7.61
C VAL A 106 -3.54 -5.50 8.15
N ASP A 107 -2.93 -5.07 9.26
CA ASP A 107 -1.82 -5.81 9.90
C ASP A 107 -0.69 -6.21 8.92
N GLU A 108 -0.26 -5.26 8.09
CA GLU A 108 0.80 -5.44 7.06
C GLU A 108 0.42 -6.38 5.90
N THR A 109 -0.82 -6.88 5.86
CA THR A 109 -1.37 -7.64 4.73
C THR A 109 -2.11 -6.73 3.76
N VAL A 110 -1.79 -6.86 2.47
CA VAL A 110 -2.48 -6.17 1.37
C VAL A 110 -3.96 -6.55 1.33
N LEU A 111 -4.81 -5.53 1.32
CA LEU A 111 -6.22 -5.63 1.03
C LEU A 111 -6.48 -4.87 -0.28
N GLU A 112 -6.68 -5.63 -1.35
CA GLU A 112 -6.86 -5.13 -2.71
C GLU A 112 -8.31 -4.72 -2.96
N LEU A 113 -8.49 -3.57 -3.61
CA LEU A 113 -9.76 -2.86 -3.74
C LEU A 113 -10.17 -2.59 -5.19
N ASP A 114 -9.32 -2.90 -6.16
CA ASP A 114 -9.54 -2.55 -7.57
C ASP A 114 -9.40 -3.76 -8.51
N TRP A 115 -8.57 -4.75 -8.17
CA TRP A 115 -8.39 -5.95 -9.00
C TRP A 115 -9.47 -6.99 -8.70
N GLY A 116 -10.49 -7.06 -9.56
CA GLY A 116 -11.49 -8.14 -9.55
C GLY A 116 -12.88 -7.72 -9.07
N GLU A 117 -13.78 -8.71 -8.94
CA GLU A 117 -15.18 -8.51 -8.52
C GLU A 117 -15.34 -8.42 -6.99
N SER A 118 -14.24 -8.53 -6.22
CA SER A 118 -14.27 -8.65 -4.75
C SER A 118 -13.02 -8.06 -4.11
N VAL A 119 -13.16 -7.71 -2.82
CA VAL A 119 -12.09 -7.20 -1.95
C VAL A 119 -11.28 -8.38 -1.42
N VAL A 120 -10.32 -8.86 -2.21
CA VAL A 120 -9.41 -9.96 -1.85
C VAL A 120 -8.03 -9.70 -2.45
N PRO A 121 -6.93 -10.08 -1.78
CA PRO A 121 -5.61 -9.92 -2.33
C PRO A 121 -5.50 -10.79 -3.57
N ASP A 122 -4.92 -10.27 -4.65
CA ASP A 122 -4.39 -11.14 -5.69
C ASP A 122 -3.16 -11.83 -5.11
N ALA A 123 -3.33 -13.06 -4.61
CA ALA A 123 -2.28 -13.83 -3.95
C ALA A 123 -1.06 -14.09 -4.85
N GLU A 124 -1.26 -13.97 -6.18
CA GLU A 124 -0.20 -14.09 -7.17
C GLU A 124 0.30 -12.73 -7.66
N ALA A 125 -0.16 -11.60 -7.12
CA ALA A 125 0.41 -10.29 -7.41
C ALA A 125 1.62 -9.97 -6.52
N ALA A 126 2.54 -9.17 -7.06
CA ALA A 126 3.62 -8.56 -6.28
C ALA A 126 3.32 -7.08 -6.05
N TYR A 127 3.50 -6.61 -4.82
CA TYR A 127 3.22 -5.25 -4.42
C TYR A 127 4.47 -4.61 -3.79
N LEU A 128 4.91 -3.47 -4.32
CA LEU A 128 5.99 -2.67 -3.75
C LEU A 128 5.46 -1.26 -3.48
N GLY A 129 5.38 -0.86 -2.22
CA GLY A 129 4.70 0.37 -1.85
C GLY A 129 5.25 1.11 -0.63
N VAL A 130 4.81 2.36 -0.51
CA VAL A 130 5.15 3.30 0.56
C VAL A 130 3.88 3.61 1.34
N GLU A 131 3.97 3.49 2.67
CA GLU A 131 2.89 3.87 3.58
C GLU A 131 2.78 5.39 3.72
N TYR A 132 1.56 5.87 3.76
CA TYR A 132 1.27 7.28 4.03
C TYR A 132 0.40 7.44 5.26
N ASP A 133 0.76 8.41 6.11
CA ASP A 133 -0.10 8.80 7.22
C ASP A 133 -1.44 9.29 6.66
N THR A 134 -2.54 8.62 7.04
CA THR A 134 -3.88 8.93 6.57
C THR A 134 -4.29 10.36 6.91
N ALA A 135 -3.77 10.94 8.01
CA ALA A 135 -3.97 12.35 8.35
C ALA A 135 -3.17 13.30 7.43
N ALA A 136 -2.04 12.87 6.88
CA ALA A 136 -1.26 13.64 5.91
C ALA A 136 -1.88 13.60 4.51
N VAL A 137 -2.55 12.50 4.14
CA VAL A 137 -3.31 12.35 2.88
C VAL A 137 -4.49 13.35 2.82
N GLU A 138 -5.06 13.73 3.96
CA GLU A 138 -6.09 14.77 4.03
C GLU A 138 -5.56 16.17 3.65
N ALA A 139 -4.32 16.50 4.03
CA ALA A 139 -3.74 17.83 3.83
C ALA A 139 -3.31 18.12 2.38
N VAL A 140 -2.92 17.10 1.61
CA VAL A 140 -2.40 17.26 0.24
C VAL A 140 -3.50 17.58 -0.79
N ARG A 141 -4.77 17.30 -0.48
CA ARG A 141 -5.88 17.43 -1.44
C ARG A 141 -6.81 18.62 -1.24
N ASP A 142 -6.72 19.36 -0.12
CA ASP A 142 -7.39 20.67 -0.01
C ASP A 142 -6.82 21.73 -0.99
N THR A 143 -5.68 21.41 -1.62
CA THR A 143 -5.04 22.16 -2.70
C THR A 143 -5.52 21.83 -4.12
N GLY A 144 -6.43 20.84 -4.30
CA GLY A 144 -7.11 20.60 -5.58
C GLY A 144 -6.28 19.91 -6.68
N ASP A 145 -5.10 19.35 -6.37
CA ASP A 145 -4.33 18.53 -7.33
C ASP A 145 -4.56 17.04 -7.06
N THR A 146 -5.43 16.44 -7.87
CA THR A 146 -5.82 15.03 -7.75
C THR A 146 -4.75 14.08 -8.31
N THR A 147 -3.71 14.60 -8.97
CA THR A 147 -2.64 13.81 -9.60
C THR A 147 -1.32 13.78 -8.82
N ALA A 148 -1.19 14.61 -7.79
CA ALA A 148 -0.01 14.63 -6.94
C ALA A 148 -0.05 13.45 -5.96
N SER A 149 0.84 12.46 -6.17
CA SER A 149 1.28 11.59 -5.08
C SER A 149 1.78 12.49 -3.95
N PRO A 150 1.42 12.22 -2.68
CA PRO A 150 1.93 12.96 -1.55
C PRO A 150 3.43 12.66 -1.38
N VAL A 151 4.30 13.32 -2.14
CA VAL A 151 5.75 13.08 -2.02
C VAL A 151 6.21 13.42 -0.60
N ALA A 152 6.60 12.36 0.12
CA ALA A 152 7.40 12.32 1.34
C ALA A 152 6.97 13.20 2.52
N ALA A 153 6.00 12.72 3.31
CA ALA A 153 5.95 13.00 4.75
C ALA A 153 6.44 11.75 5.51
N THR A 154 7.74 11.49 5.46
CA THR A 154 8.37 10.36 6.15
C THR A 154 8.15 10.48 7.66
N ARG A 155 7.50 9.48 8.29
CA ARG A 155 7.41 9.38 9.77
C ARG A 155 8.83 9.35 10.34
N THR A 156 9.20 10.40 11.08
CA THR A 156 10.34 10.31 12.00
C THR A 156 9.91 9.39 13.16
N PRO A 157 10.67 8.34 13.50
CA PRO A 157 10.31 7.46 14.60
C PRO A 157 10.26 8.27 15.91
N ARG A 158 9.10 8.22 16.58
CA ARG A 158 8.89 8.84 17.89
C ARG A 158 9.60 7.99 18.95
N GLY A 159 10.90 8.19 19.10
CA GLY A 159 11.67 7.66 20.21
C GLY A 159 11.24 8.34 21.52
N GLN A 160 10.39 7.66 22.29
CA GLN A 160 10.25 7.92 23.72
C GLN A 160 11.57 7.58 24.41
N SER A 161 12.09 8.51 25.19
CA SER A 161 12.76 8.20 26.46
C SER A 161 12.73 9.45 27.32
N GLY A 162 11.66 9.56 28.11
CA GLY A 162 11.71 10.34 29.33
C GLY A 162 12.62 9.63 30.33
N SER A 163 13.49 10.39 30.98
CA SER A 163 13.88 10.11 32.36
C SER A 163 14.33 11.43 32.99
N SER A 164 13.40 12.01 33.75
CA SER A 164 13.72 12.88 34.87
C SER A 164 14.83 12.25 35.69
N HIS A 165 15.88 13.00 36.03
CA HIS A 165 16.46 12.97 37.36
C HIS A 165 16.91 14.38 37.73
N ASP A 166 16.09 14.96 38.58
CA ASP A 166 16.39 16.03 39.51
C ASP A 166 17.59 15.64 40.39
N ARG A 167 18.55 16.55 40.59
CA ARG A 167 18.97 17.02 41.93
C ARG A 167 20.07 18.06 41.86
N HIS A 168 19.75 19.21 42.42
CA HIS A 168 20.67 20.13 43.07
C HIS A 168 21.70 19.44 43.97
N ARG A 169 22.98 19.74 43.76
CA ARG A 169 23.85 20.47 44.69
C ARG A 169 25.20 20.78 44.06
#